data_AF-A0A3B7PM07-F1
#
_entry.id   AF-A0A3B7PM07-F1
#
_cell.length_a   1.000
_cell.length_b   1.000
_cell.length_c   1.000
_cell.angle_alpha   90.00
_cell.angle_beta   90.00
_cell.angle_gamma   90.00
#
_symmetry.space_group_name_H-M   'P 1'
#
loop_
_entity.id
_entity.type
_entity.pdbx_description
1 polymer ?
#
loop_
_entity_poly.entity_id
_entity_poly.type
_entity_poly.pdbx_seq_one_letter_code
_entity_poly.pdbx_strand_id
1 'polypeptide(L)' 'MSNALQRLMGLLPKDAEFIGVIQHADHPNYKVLVVDGTGLVMCTSATKYTLGARVFVAGNEIKRSAPDGPVLQIEV' A
#
# COMPACT_ATOMS: atom_id res chain seq x y z
N MET A 1 10.81 30.89 3.01
CA MET A 1 11.88 30.29 2.17
C MET A 1 12.22 28.93 2.77
N SER A 2 11.83 27.80 2.15
CA SER A 2 12.21 26.47 2.67
C SER A 2 13.65 26.17 2.30
N ASN A 3 14.44 25.66 3.26
CA ASN A 3 15.81 25.23 2.99
C ASN A 3 15.82 23.86 2.29
N ALA A 4 16.96 23.48 1.70
CA ALA A 4 17.09 22.20 0.99
C ALA A 4 16.76 20.98 1.88
N LEU A 5 17.07 21.05 3.18
CA LEU A 5 16.76 20.00 4.15
C LEU A 5 15.25 19.82 4.37
N GLN A 6 14.49 20.90 4.51
CA GLN A 6 13.02 20.84 4.63
C GLN A 6 12.37 20.25 3.37
N ARG A 7 12.93 20.52 2.19
CA ARG A 7 12.47 19.90 0.95
C ARG A 7 12.75 18.40 0.96
N LEU A 8 13.94 17.97 1.38
CA LEU A 8 14.28 16.55 1.50
C LEU A 8 13.39 15.82 2.52
N MET A 9 13.18 16.40 3.70
CA MET A 9 12.27 15.83 4.70
C MET A 9 10.82 15.75 4.22
N GLY A 10 10.41 16.66 3.34
CA GLY A 10 9.09 16.61 2.70
C GLY A 10 8.93 15.48 1.67
N LEU A 11 10.04 14.93 1.17
CA LEU A 11 10.04 13.80 0.22
C LEU A 11 10.06 12.44 0.90
N LEU A 12 10.32 12.39 2.21
CA LEU A 12 10.27 11.14 2.96
C LEU A 12 8.82 10.65 3.07
N PRO A 13 8.57 9.34 2.90
CA PRO A 13 7.25 8.76 3.15
C PRO A 13 6.84 9.03 4.60
N LYS A 14 5.68 9.65 4.79
CA LYS A 14 5.16 10.00 6.13
C LYS A 14 4.19 8.98 6.69
N ASP A 15 3.56 8.21 5.81
CA ASP A 15 2.56 7.21 6.14
C ASP A 15 3.12 5.83 5.84
N ALA A 16 2.85 4.87 6.73
CA ALA A 16 3.19 3.48 6.50
C ALA A 16 2.31 2.92 5.36
N GLU A 17 2.96 2.58 4.25
CA GLU A 17 2.35 1.87 3.14
C GLU A 17 2.77 0.40 3.17
N PHE A 18 1.79 -0.48 3.05
CA PHE A 18 2.00 -1.93 3.04
C PHE A 18 1.74 -2.48 1.64
N ILE A 19 2.54 -3.46 1.22
CA ILE A 19 2.28 -4.20 -0.01
C ILE A 19 1.49 -5.45 0.36
N GLY A 20 0.40 -5.68 -0.36
CA GLY A 20 -0.39 -6.89 -0.19
C GLY A 20 -0.94 -7.44 -1.50
N VAL A 21 -1.46 -8.66 -1.44
CA VAL A 21 -2.07 -9.38 -2.56
C VAL A 21 -3.55 -9.53 -2.31
N ILE A 22 -4.38 -9.23 -3.31
CA ILE A 22 -5.83 -9.38 -3.19
C ILE A 22 -6.21 -10.86 -3.15
N GLN A 23 -6.74 -11.31 -2.02
CA GLN A 23 -7.29 -12.66 -1.83
C GLN A 23 -8.80 -12.72 -2.05
N HIS A 24 -9.49 -11.60 -1.88
CA HIS A 24 -10.93 -11.51 -2.14
C HIS A 24 -11.25 -10.16 -2.76
N ALA A 25 -12.02 -10.18 -3.84
CA ALA A 25 -12.44 -9.00 -4.58
C ALA A 25 -13.96 -8.91 -4.62
N ASP A 26 -14.53 -8.01 -3.81
CA ASP A 26 -15.96 -7.69 -3.78
C ASP A 26 -16.15 -6.16 -3.74
N HIS A 27 -15.92 -5.52 -4.90
CA HIS A 27 -15.87 -4.07 -5.01
C HIS A 27 -17.12 -3.39 -4.42
N PRO A 28 -16.98 -2.44 -3.48
CA PRO A 28 -15.77 -1.66 -3.15
C PRO A 28 -14.87 -2.26 -2.05
N ASN A 29 -15.22 -3.41 -1.48
CA ASN A 29 -14.51 -4.07 -0.40
C ASN A 29 -13.53 -5.14 -0.91
N TYR A 30 -12.33 -5.15 -0.37
CA TYR A 30 -11.29 -6.11 -0.72
C TYR A 30 -10.70 -6.72 0.53
N LYS A 31 -10.30 -7.99 0.45
CA LYS A 31 -9.43 -8.61 1.44
C LYS A 31 -8.04 -8.73 0.83
N VAL A 32 -7.09 -8.05 1.45
CA VAL A 32 -5.71 -7.99 1.02
C VAL A 32 -4.87 -8.76 2.04
N LEU A 33 -4.09 -9.73 1.58
CA LEU A 33 -3.08 -10.41 2.39
C LEU A 33 -1.80 -9.59 2.34
N VAL A 34 -1.34 -9.07 3.48
CA VAL A 34 -0.08 -8.32 3.56
C VAL A 34 1.09 -9.27 3.34
N VAL A 35 2.04 -8.88 2.49
CA VAL A 35 3.18 -9.73 2.09
C VAL A 35 4.08 -10.09 3.27
N ASP A 36 4.16 -9.23 4.28
CA ASP A 36 4.97 -9.45 5.50
C ASP A 36 4.36 -10.48 6.47
N GLY A 37 3.29 -11.18 6.08
CA GLY A 37 2.67 -12.26 6.87
C GLY A 37 1.86 -11.78 8.08
N THR A 38 1.69 -10.47 8.23
CA THR A 38 0.98 -9.82 9.36
C THR A 38 -0.54 -10.00 9.33
N GLY A 39 -1.10 -10.57 8.25
CA GLY A 39 -2.47 -11.06 8.20
C GLY A 39 -3.30 -10.50 7.04
N LEU A 40 -4.59 -10.82 7.07
CA LEU A 40 -5.58 -10.35 6.11
C LEU A 40 -6.14 -9.00 6.60
N VAL A 41 -5.92 -7.95 5.81
CA VAL A 41 -6.47 -6.62 6.04
C VAL A 41 -7.68 -6.43 5.14
N MET A 42 -8.76 -5.89 5.72
CA MET A 42 -9.94 -5.48 4.96
C MET A 42 -9.76 -4.04 4.52
N CYS A 43 -9.72 -3.82 3.21
CA CYS A 43 -9.44 -2.53 2.60
C CYS A 43 -10.55 -2.17 1.61
N THR A 44 -10.81 -0.88 1.44
CA THR A 44 -11.71 -0.38 0.40
C THR A 44 -10.93 0.19 -0.77
N SER A 45 -11.55 0.23 -1.95
CA SER A 45 -10.99 0.98 -3.07
C SER A 45 -12.06 1.56 -3.98
N ALA A 46 -11.78 2.78 -4.46
CA ALA A 46 -12.54 3.40 -5.55
C ALA A 46 -12.26 2.73 -6.91
N THR A 47 -11.12 2.09 -7.09
CA THR A 47 -10.74 1.42 -8.34
C THR A 47 -11.03 -0.07 -8.29
N LYS A 48 -11.37 -0.66 -9.43
CA LYS A 48 -11.55 -2.11 -9.56
C LYS A 48 -10.19 -2.79 -9.69
N TYR A 49 -9.93 -3.76 -8.82
CA TYR A 49 -8.75 -4.61 -8.87
C TYR A 49 -9.15 -6.08 -9.02
N THR A 50 -8.29 -6.85 -9.68
CA THR A 50 -8.48 -8.28 -9.88
C THR A 50 -7.94 -9.09 -8.70
N LEU A 51 -8.49 -10.29 -8.52
CA LEU A 51 -7.95 -11.27 -7.58
C LEU A 51 -6.49 -11.57 -7.93
N GLY A 52 -5.62 -11.68 -6.92
CA GLY A 52 -4.19 -11.94 -7.09
C GLY A 52 -3.36 -10.71 -7.46
N ALA A 53 -3.96 -9.54 -7.70
CA ALA A 53 -3.20 -8.33 -7.99
C ALA A 53 -2.47 -7.83 -6.74
N ARG A 54 -1.23 -7.35 -6.94
CA ARG A 54 -0.43 -6.69 -5.90
C ARG A 54 -0.84 -5.23 -5.78
N VAL A 55 -1.07 -4.78 -4.56
CA VAL A 55 -1.57 -3.43 -4.28
C VAL A 55 -0.85 -2.82 -3.08
N PHE A 56 -0.70 -1.50 -3.13
CA PHE A 56 -0.28 -0.70 -1.98
C PHE A 56 -1.50 -0.30 -1.16
N VAL A 57 -1.46 -0.64 0.13
CA VAL A 57 -2.48 -0.33 1.12
C VAL A 57 -1.90 0.66 2.11
N ALA A 58 -2.60 1.76 2.33
CA ALA A 58 -2.29 2.70 3.41
C ALA A 58 -3.53 2.77 4.33
N GLY A 59 -3.37 2.32 5.58
CA GLY A 59 -4.50 2.17 6.50
C GLY A 59 -5.56 1.20 5.96
N ASN A 60 -6.77 1.69 5.69
CA ASN A 60 -7.91 0.91 5.20
C ASN A 60 -8.22 1.11 3.71
N GLU A 61 -7.34 1.75 2.94
CA GLU A 61 -7.59 2.06 1.53
C GLU A 61 -6.47 1.54 0.63
N ILE A 62 -6.85 0.98 -0.52
CA ILE A 62 -5.92 0.66 -1.60
C ILE A 62 -5.61 1.94 -2.39
N LYS A 63 -4.34 2.37 -2.35
CA LYS A 63 -3.88 3.59 -3.03
C LYS A 63 -3.55 3.37 -4.51
N ARG A 64 -2.87 2.26 -4.86
CA ARG A 64 -2.38 1.98 -6.22
C ARG A 64 -1.99 0.52 -6.40
N SER A 65 -1.84 0.09 -7.66
CA SER A 65 -1.18 -1.17 -7.99
C SER A 65 0.30 -1.12 -7.61
N ALA A 66 0.81 -2.23 -7.08
CA ALA A 66 2.23 -2.40 -6.77
C ALA A 66 2.94 -3.09 -7.94
N PRO A 67 4.14 -2.62 -8.34
CA PRO A 67 4.93 -3.29 -9.37
C PRO A 67 5.46 -4.63 -8.85
N ASP A 68 5.77 -5.53 -9.80
CA ASP A 68 6.41 -6.80 -9.49
C ASP A 68 7.89 -6.58 -9.18
N GLY A 69 8.31 -7.02 -7.98
CA GLY A 69 9.70 -6.88 -7.53
C GLY A 69 9.91 -7.23 -6.06
N PRO A 70 11.18 -7.16 -5.59
CA PRO A 70 11.51 -7.35 -4.19
C PRO A 70 10.89 -6.24 -3.34
N VAL A 71 10.29 -6.63 -2.22
CA VAL A 71 9.74 -5.68 -1.24
C VAL A 71 10.90 -5.18 -0.38
N LEU A 72 11.06 -3.86 -0.31
CA LEU A 72 12.01 -3.19 0.56
C LEU A 72 11.23 -2.50 1.68
N GLN A 73 11.36 -3.00 2.90
CA GLN A 73 10.85 -2.32 4.09
C GLN A 73 11.84 -1.20 4.44
N ILE A 74 11.34 0.03 4.50
CA ILE A 74 12.11 1.17 4.99
C ILE A 74 11.54 1.52 6.37
N GLU A 75 12.29 1.21 7.42
CA GLU A 75 11.97 1.66 8.78
C GLU A 75 12.44 3.11 8.94
N VAL A 76 11.56 3.98 9.44
CA VAL A 76 11.81 5.42 9.62
C VAL A 76 11.75 5.78 11.09
#